data_AF-A0A445BXC0-F1
#
_entry.id   AF-A0A445BXC0-F1
#
_cell.length_a   1.000
_cell.length_b   1.000
_cell.length_c   1.000
_cell.angle_alpha   90.00
_cell.angle_beta   90.00
_cell.angle_gamma   90.00
#
_symmetry.space_group_name_H-M   'P 1'
#
loop_
_entity.id
_entity.type
_entity.pdbx_description
1 polymer ?
#
loop_
_entity_poly.entity_id
_entity_poly.type
_entity_poly.pdbx_seq_one_letter_code
_entity_poly.pdbx_strand_id
1 'polypeptide(L)'
;MALKVYAYGFENYWRDGQNRFDFVITWIIVIGETITFASPDDQTFFSNGEWIRYLLLARMLRLIRLLMHVKQFRGFVATFLTLLPSLTPYFGIIFCVLCIYCSVGVQIFGGLVNAGNPKLLASDLADNDYLLFNFNDYPNGMVTLFNLVVMGNWQVWMQSYKELTGTSWTYVYFISFYLVTVLLLLNLVVAFVLEAFFAEMELESPDTCDEQDKEVEGDKYRRRMQENPTFFLVKLIQIFLVF
;
A
#
# COMPACT_ATOMS: atom_id res chain seq x y z
N MET A 1 11.13 27.36 -1.97
CA MET A 1 10.82 26.62 -3.22
C MET A 1 11.08 27.42 -4.47
N ALA A 2 10.48 28.60 -4.60
CA ALA A 2 10.68 29.48 -5.77
C ALA A 2 12.17 29.66 -6.15
N LEU A 3 13.05 29.86 -5.16
CA LEU A 3 14.49 30.03 -5.41
C LEU A 3 15.19 28.77 -5.96
N LYS A 4 14.76 27.57 -5.55
CA LYS A 4 15.27 26.30 -6.10
C LYS A 4 14.78 26.08 -7.53
N VAL A 5 13.50 26.33 -7.80
CA VAL A 5 12.91 26.20 -9.15
C VAL A 5 13.57 27.19 -10.11
N TYR A 6 13.82 28.42 -9.65
CA TYR A 6 14.50 29.46 -10.43
C TYR A 6 15.98 29.12 -10.71
N ALA A 7 16.70 28.59 -9.72
CA ALA A 7 18.12 28.28 -9.87
C ALA A 7 18.40 27.04 -10.74
N TYR A 8 17.57 25.99 -10.66
CA TYR A 8 17.77 24.75 -11.42
C TYR A 8 17.08 24.73 -12.79
N GLY A 9 16.09 25.60 -13.01
CA GLY A 9 15.19 25.52 -14.17
C GLY A 9 14.10 24.45 -13.97
N PHE A 10 12.91 24.69 -14.54
CA PHE A 10 11.73 23.86 -14.27
C PHE A 10 11.91 22.39 -14.69
N GLU A 11 12.49 22.13 -15.85
CA GLU A 11 12.73 20.76 -16.33
C GLU A 11 13.70 19.98 -15.44
N ASN A 12 14.81 20.61 -15.05
CA ASN A 12 15.82 19.97 -14.20
C ASN A 12 15.30 19.75 -12.77
N TYR A 13 14.48 20.66 -12.27
CA TYR A 13 13.81 20.51 -10.98
C TYR A 13 12.79 19.37 -11.00
N TRP A 14 12.04 19.18 -12.10
CA TRP A 14 11.01 18.14 -12.22
C TRP A 14 11.57 16.72 -12.44
N ARG A 15 12.83 16.57 -12.84
CA ARG A 15 13.47 15.24 -12.96
C ARG A 15 13.64 14.53 -11.61
N ASP A 16 13.80 15.27 -10.52
CA ASP A 16 14.00 14.70 -9.19
C ASP A 16 12.66 14.41 -8.48
N GLY A 17 12.46 13.17 -8.03
CA GLY A 17 11.25 12.74 -7.31
C GLY A 17 11.03 13.48 -5.99
N GLN A 18 12.11 13.81 -5.27
CA GLN A 18 12.01 14.53 -4.00
C GLN A 18 11.50 15.96 -4.20
N ASN A 19 11.97 16.61 -5.27
CA ASN A 19 11.56 17.96 -5.64
C ASN A 19 10.10 17.98 -6.13
N ARG A 20 9.65 16.98 -6.92
CA ARG A 20 8.25 16.85 -7.34
C ARG A 20 7.30 16.72 -6.15
N PHE A 21 7.59 15.83 -5.20
CA PHE A 21 6.78 15.68 -3.99
C PHE A 21 6.73 16.98 -3.18
N ASP A 22 7.88 17.63 -2.97
CA ASP A 22 7.96 18.85 -2.17
C ASP A 22 7.28 20.05 -2.87
N PHE A 23 7.30 20.09 -4.20
CA PHE A 23 6.53 21.06 -4.99
C PHE A 23 5.02 20.88 -4.80
N VAL A 24 4.51 19.64 -4.92
CA VAL A 24 3.08 19.33 -4.74
C VAL A 24 2.62 19.70 -3.32
N ILE A 25 3.36 19.31 -2.29
CA ILE A 25 3.03 19.65 -0.89
C ILE A 25 3.05 21.17 -0.68
N THR A 26 4.04 21.87 -1.24
CA THR A 26 4.11 23.34 -1.11
C THR A 26 2.92 24.01 -1.79
N TRP A 27 2.51 23.56 -2.97
CA TRP A 27 1.34 24.08 -3.68
C TRP A 27 0.04 23.82 -2.93
N ILE A 28 -0.17 22.62 -2.37
CA ILE A 28 -1.35 22.30 -1.55
C ILE A 28 -1.45 23.28 -0.36
N ILE A 29 -0.34 23.56 0.32
CA ILE A 29 -0.33 24.48 1.46
C ILE A 29 -0.59 25.93 1.02
N VAL A 30 0.06 26.39 -0.06
CA VAL A 30 -0.13 27.76 -0.58
C VAL A 30 -1.57 27.97 -1.05
N ILE A 31 -2.16 27.01 -1.77
CA ILE A 31 -3.56 27.06 -2.19
C ILE A 31 -4.47 27.10 -0.96
N GLY A 32 -4.24 26.21 0.02
CA GLY A 32 -5.00 26.20 1.26
C GLY A 32 -4.95 27.54 2.01
N GLU A 33 -3.76 28.13 2.15
CA GLU A 33 -3.58 29.43 2.79
C GLU A 33 -4.21 30.58 2.00
N THR A 34 -4.12 30.54 0.66
CA THR A 34 -4.71 31.57 -0.22
C THR A 34 -6.24 31.55 -0.15
N ILE A 35 -6.85 30.36 -0.14
CA ILE A 35 -8.32 30.21 -0.01
C ILE A 35 -8.79 30.76 1.34
N THR A 36 -8.06 30.49 2.43
CA THR A 36 -8.40 31.03 3.75
C THR A 36 -8.25 32.54 3.87
N PHE A 37 -7.36 33.16 3.08
CA PHE A 37 -7.14 34.60 3.10
C PHE A 37 -8.10 35.36 2.16
N ALA A 38 -8.46 34.75 1.02
CA ALA A 38 -9.29 35.38 0.00
C ALA A 38 -10.79 35.37 0.33
N SER A 39 -11.26 34.45 1.19
CA SER A 39 -12.66 34.40 1.64
C SER A 39 -12.76 34.46 3.17
N PRO A 40 -12.70 35.66 3.78
CA PRO A 40 -12.80 35.81 5.23
C PRO A 40 -14.19 35.50 5.80
N ASP A 41 -15.30 35.75 5.07
CA ASP A 41 -16.64 35.84 5.69
C ASP A 41 -17.84 35.27 4.92
N ASP A 42 -17.72 34.79 3.68
CA ASP A 42 -18.90 34.30 2.95
C ASP A 42 -18.50 33.19 1.99
N GLN A 43 -18.68 31.92 2.39
CA GLN A 43 -19.35 30.86 1.61
C GLN A 43 -19.69 29.72 2.58
N THR A 44 -20.97 29.34 2.61
CA THR A 44 -21.61 28.31 3.45
C THR A 44 -21.01 26.90 3.36
N PHE A 45 -20.01 26.68 2.48
CA PHE A 45 -19.26 25.43 2.36
C PHE A 45 -17.90 25.41 3.09
N PHE A 46 -17.28 26.58 3.34
CA PHE A 46 -15.93 26.68 3.94
C PHE A 46 -15.91 27.36 5.32
N SER A 47 -17.07 27.81 5.81
CA SER A 47 -17.22 28.57 7.07
C SER A 47 -17.04 27.76 8.37
N ASN A 48 -16.86 26.44 8.31
CA ASN A 48 -16.59 25.65 9.50
C ASN A 48 -15.09 25.70 9.80
N GLY A 49 -14.68 26.37 10.89
CA GLY A 49 -13.28 26.52 11.31
C GLY A 49 -12.48 25.22 11.48
N GLU A 50 -13.15 24.07 11.39
CA GLU A 50 -12.60 22.72 11.23
C GLU A 50 -11.64 22.61 10.02
N TRP A 51 -11.97 23.21 8.86
CA TRP A 51 -11.13 23.11 7.66
C TRP A 51 -9.79 23.84 7.79
N ILE A 52 -9.80 24.99 8.47
CA ILE A 52 -8.57 25.71 8.83
C ILE A 52 -7.69 24.83 9.73
N ARG A 53 -8.29 24.11 10.68
CA ARG A 53 -7.57 23.15 11.53
C ARG A 53 -6.98 22.00 10.72
N TYR A 54 -7.69 21.48 9.71
CA TYR A 54 -7.16 20.46 8.80
C TYR A 54 -6.02 20.98 7.90
N LEU A 55 -6.10 22.23 7.40
CA LEU A 55 -5.00 22.86 6.65
C LEU A 55 -3.77 23.13 7.52
N LEU A 56 -3.97 23.44 8.80
CA LEU A 56 -2.89 23.54 9.78
C LEU A 56 -2.26 22.16 10.05
N LEU A 57 -3.06 21.08 10.10
CA LEU A 57 -2.55 19.71 10.16
C LEU A 57 -1.81 19.30 8.88
N ALA A 58 -2.20 19.80 7.70
CA ALA A 58 -1.47 19.54 6.46
C ALA A 58 -0.03 20.08 6.50
N ARG A 59 0.29 21.06 7.35
CA ARG A 59 1.69 21.49 7.59
C ARG A 59 2.52 20.36 8.23
N MET A 60 1.91 19.42 8.94
CA MET A 60 2.58 18.22 9.47
C MET A 60 3.06 17.29 8.34
N LEU A 61 2.49 17.34 7.13
CA LEU A 61 3.02 16.62 5.96
C LEU A 61 4.46 17.04 5.64
N ARG A 62 4.87 18.24 6.05
CA ARG A 62 6.27 18.69 5.94
C ARG A 62 7.23 17.83 6.78
N LEU A 63 6.77 17.12 7.82
CA LEU A 63 7.56 16.15 8.60
C LEU A 63 7.97 14.95 7.74
N ILE A 64 7.14 14.53 6.77
CA ILE A 64 7.48 13.46 5.83
C ILE A 64 8.73 13.85 5.02
N ARG A 65 8.89 15.14 4.68
CA ARG A 65 10.11 15.64 4.02
C ARG A 65 11.35 15.49 4.89
N LEU A 66 11.22 15.63 6.21
CA LEU A 66 12.30 15.43 7.18
C LEU A 66 12.72 13.96 7.21
N LEU A 67 11.75 13.03 7.18
CA LEU A 67 12.04 11.59 7.09
C LEU A 67 12.80 11.25 5.80
N MET A 68 12.44 11.84 4.65
CA MET A 68 13.14 11.61 3.38
C MET A 68 14.56 12.18 3.32
N HIS A 69 14.95 13.06 4.26
CA HIS A 69 16.30 13.60 4.36
C HIS A 69 17.28 12.64 5.04
N VAL A 70 16.76 11.73 5.86
CA VAL A 70 17.55 10.70 6.54
C VAL A 70 17.78 9.54 5.57
N LYS A 71 19.05 9.24 5.28
CA LYS A 71 19.44 8.22 4.29
C LYS A 71 18.78 6.84 4.54
N GLN A 72 18.63 6.45 5.81
CA GLN A 72 18.01 5.18 6.22
C GLN A 72 16.52 5.12 5.87
N PHE A 73 15.74 6.16 6.23
CA PHE A 73 14.31 6.23 5.91
C PHE A 73 14.04 6.46 4.42
N ARG A 74 14.95 7.15 3.72
CA ARG A 74 14.84 7.38 2.28
C ARG A 74 14.82 6.07 1.49
N GLY A 75 15.67 5.11 1.84
CA GLY A 75 15.69 3.78 1.22
C GLY A 75 14.33 3.10 1.37
N PHE A 76 13.87 2.97 2.62
CA PHE A 76 12.58 2.35 2.93
C PHE A 76 11.39 2.98 2.20
N VAL A 77 11.28 4.32 2.22
CA VAL A 77 10.19 5.04 1.54
C VAL A 77 10.28 4.89 0.02
N ALA A 78 11.48 4.91 -0.56
CA ALA A 78 11.68 4.74 -2.00
C ALA A 78 11.27 3.33 -2.44
N THR A 79 11.68 2.29 -1.72
CA THR A 79 11.28 0.91 -2.01
C THR A 79 9.76 0.76 -1.88
N PHE A 80 9.16 1.26 -0.80
CA PHE A 80 7.70 1.22 -0.61
C PHE A 80 6.92 1.90 -1.74
N LEU A 81 7.34 3.11 -2.14
CA LEU A 81 6.71 3.84 -3.25
C LEU A 81 6.96 3.19 -4.62
N THR A 82 8.03 2.41 -4.76
CA THR A 82 8.35 1.66 -6.00
C THR A 82 7.53 0.38 -6.11
N LEU A 83 7.15 -0.23 -4.97
CA LEU A 83 6.26 -1.40 -4.92
C LEU A 83 4.78 -1.03 -5.12
N LEU A 84 4.40 0.21 -4.81
CA LEU A 84 3.00 0.66 -4.87
C LEU A 84 2.37 0.57 -6.28
N PRO A 85 3.07 0.94 -7.39
CA PRO A 85 2.60 0.70 -8.75
C PRO A 85 2.34 -0.78 -9.05
N SER A 86 3.20 -1.67 -8.56
CA SER A 86 3.05 -3.13 -8.75
C SER A 86 1.79 -3.66 -8.06
N LEU A 87 1.36 -3.06 -6.94
CA LEU A 87 0.14 -3.42 -6.23
C LEU A 87 -1.14 -2.77 -6.80
N THR A 88 -1.00 -1.69 -7.58
CA THR A 88 -2.11 -0.93 -8.14
C THR A 88 -3.13 -1.78 -8.92
N PRO A 89 -2.76 -2.71 -9.82
CA PRO A 89 -3.75 -3.52 -10.55
C PRO A 89 -4.60 -4.39 -9.60
N TYR A 90 -4.01 -4.90 -8.53
CA TYR A 90 -4.70 -5.75 -7.56
C TYR A 90 -5.71 -4.95 -6.71
N PHE A 91 -5.30 -3.77 -6.24
CA PHE A 91 -6.22 -2.84 -5.59
C PHE A 91 -7.35 -2.40 -6.53
N GLY A 92 -7.07 -2.24 -7.83
CA GLY A 92 -8.08 -1.98 -8.85
C GLY A 92 -9.12 -3.10 -8.96
N ILE A 93 -8.70 -4.36 -8.94
CA ILE A 93 -9.62 -5.52 -8.97
C ILE A 93 -10.50 -5.55 -7.72
N ILE A 94 -9.90 -5.38 -6.53
CA ILE A 94 -10.66 -5.29 -5.27
C ILE A 94 -11.68 -4.15 -5.36
N PHE A 95 -11.26 -2.97 -5.80
CA PHE A 95 -12.13 -1.81 -5.93
C PHE A 95 -13.29 -2.05 -6.89
N CYS A 96 -13.07 -2.70 -8.04
CA CYS A 96 -14.14 -3.10 -8.95
C CYS A 96 -15.15 -4.05 -8.30
N VAL A 97 -14.68 -5.04 -7.53
CA VAL A 97 -15.56 -5.96 -6.79
C VAL A 97 -16.36 -5.20 -5.74
N LEU A 98 -15.74 -4.26 -5.00
CA LEU A 98 -16.45 -3.38 -4.07
C LEU A 98 -17.53 -2.56 -4.77
N CYS A 99 -17.27 -2.03 -5.96
CA CYS A 99 -18.27 -1.27 -6.73
C CYS A 99 -19.49 -2.12 -7.11
N ILE A 100 -19.26 -3.39 -7.51
CA ILE A 100 -20.33 -4.33 -7.85
C ILE A 100 -21.16 -4.65 -6.61
N TYR A 101 -20.50 -5.05 -5.52
CA TYR A 101 -21.20 -5.35 -4.27
C TYR A 101 -21.92 -4.13 -3.71
N CYS A 102 -21.35 -2.93 -3.82
CA CYS A 102 -21.99 -1.70 -3.38
C CYS A 102 -23.29 -1.44 -4.15
N SER A 103 -23.27 -1.63 -5.46
CA SER A 103 -24.45 -1.46 -6.30
C SER A 103 -25.56 -2.45 -5.93
N VAL A 104 -25.19 -3.72 -5.70
CA VAL A 104 -26.12 -4.76 -5.24
C VAL A 104 -26.65 -4.46 -3.83
N GLY A 105 -25.77 -4.06 -2.91
CA GLY A 105 -26.11 -3.75 -1.53
C GLY A 105 -27.07 -2.57 -1.42
N VAL A 106 -26.86 -1.50 -2.18
CA VAL A 106 -27.79 -0.35 -2.22
C VAL A 106 -29.15 -0.75 -2.80
N GLN A 107 -29.20 -1.64 -3.81
CA GLN A 107 -30.46 -2.11 -4.39
C GLN A 107 -31.26 -3.01 -3.43
N ILE A 108 -30.59 -3.88 -2.67
CA ILE A 108 -31.25 -4.84 -1.76
C ILE A 108 -31.55 -4.20 -0.40
N PHE A 109 -30.63 -3.39 0.13
CA PHE A 109 -30.66 -2.89 1.51
C PHE A 109 -30.91 -1.38 1.62
N GLY A 110 -31.12 -0.69 0.50
CA GLY A 110 -31.39 0.75 0.48
C GLY A 110 -32.64 1.12 1.28
N GLY A 111 -32.49 2.10 2.17
CA GLY A 111 -33.60 2.64 2.97
C GLY A 111 -34.01 1.77 4.17
N LEU A 112 -33.25 0.72 4.50
CA LEU A 112 -33.50 -0.09 5.69
C LEU A 112 -33.04 0.60 6.99
N VAL A 113 -31.93 1.34 6.91
CA VAL A 113 -31.31 2.05 8.03
C VAL A 113 -31.85 3.48 8.07
N ASN A 114 -33.13 3.62 8.40
CA ASN A 114 -33.81 4.90 8.50
C ASN A 114 -34.36 5.11 9.91
N ALA A 115 -34.34 6.36 10.40
CA ALA A 115 -34.81 6.72 11.74
C ALA A 115 -36.29 6.34 12.01
N GLY A 116 -37.09 6.12 10.97
CA GLY A 116 -38.47 5.67 11.06
C GLY A 116 -38.67 4.15 11.22
N ASN A 117 -37.61 3.35 11.19
CA ASN A 117 -37.71 1.89 11.31
C ASN A 117 -37.60 1.45 12.80
N PRO A 118 -38.68 0.97 13.43
CA PRO A 118 -38.65 0.58 14.85
C PRO A 118 -37.75 -0.64 15.12
N LYS A 119 -37.48 -1.48 14.10
CA LYS A 119 -36.58 -2.63 14.24
C LYS A 119 -35.10 -2.22 14.30
N LEU A 120 -34.77 -1.00 13.87
CA LEU A 120 -33.39 -0.50 13.87
C LEU A 120 -32.90 -0.18 15.29
N LEU A 121 -33.77 0.38 16.13
CA LEU A 121 -33.45 0.74 17.52
C LEU A 121 -33.19 -0.47 18.42
N ALA A 122 -33.66 -1.66 18.02
CA ALA A 122 -33.43 -2.92 18.72
C ALA A 122 -32.26 -3.73 18.14
N SER A 123 -31.60 -3.22 17.10
CA SER A 123 -30.49 -3.91 16.44
C SER A 123 -29.14 -3.42 16.95
N ASP A 124 -28.16 -4.33 16.95
CA ASP A 124 -26.78 -4.05 17.38
C ASP A 124 -26.12 -2.90 16.58
N LEU A 125 -26.66 -2.50 15.42
CA LEU A 125 -26.18 -1.34 14.65
C LEU A 125 -26.40 -0.01 15.38
N ALA A 126 -27.51 0.14 16.10
CA ALA A 126 -27.78 1.35 16.88
C ALA A 126 -26.92 1.37 18.15
N ASP A 127 -26.77 0.22 18.81
CA ASP A 127 -26.00 0.10 20.05
C ASP A 127 -24.49 0.34 19.85
N ASN A 128 -23.96 -0.01 18.68
CA ASN A 128 -22.54 0.20 18.34
C ASN A 128 -22.27 1.49 17.55
N ASP A 129 -23.27 2.38 17.42
CA ASP A 129 -23.18 3.65 16.66
C ASP A 129 -22.73 3.47 15.19
N TYR A 130 -23.15 2.35 14.58
CA TYR A 130 -22.83 2.02 13.19
C TYR A 130 -23.86 2.51 12.18
N LEU A 131 -24.74 3.44 12.58
CA LEU A 131 -25.80 3.98 11.74
C LEU A 131 -25.27 4.76 10.52
N LEU A 132 -24.05 5.32 10.62
CA LEU A 132 -23.35 5.97 9.51
C LEU A 132 -22.84 4.96 8.46
N PHE A 133 -22.59 3.71 8.85
CA PHE A 133 -22.10 2.64 7.97
C PHE A 133 -23.28 1.82 7.44
N ASN A 134 -24.01 2.43 6.50
CA ASN A 134 -25.21 1.86 5.89
C ASN A 134 -25.14 1.76 4.35
N PHE A 135 -26.12 1.07 3.78
CA PHE A 135 -26.30 0.92 2.33
C PHE A 135 -27.41 1.82 1.75
N ASN A 136 -27.76 2.93 2.42
CA ASN A 136 -28.78 3.84 1.91
C ASN A 136 -28.30 4.62 0.68
N ASP A 137 -27.02 5.00 0.67
CA ASP A 137 -26.37 5.73 -0.41
C ASP A 137 -25.11 5.01 -0.88
N TYR A 138 -24.72 5.24 -2.13
CA TYR A 138 -23.53 4.61 -2.71
C TYR A 138 -22.22 4.92 -1.95
N PRO A 139 -21.92 6.18 -1.54
CA PRO A 139 -20.71 6.46 -0.78
C PRO A 139 -20.70 5.79 0.60
N ASN A 140 -21.83 5.79 1.29
CA ASN A 140 -21.97 5.12 2.60
C ASN A 140 -21.81 3.61 2.44
N GLY A 141 -22.37 3.02 1.37
CA GLY A 141 -22.22 1.61 1.02
C GLY A 141 -20.76 1.24 0.75
N MET A 142 -20.01 2.11 0.06
CA MET A 142 -18.58 1.91 -0.20
C MET A 142 -17.76 1.90 1.10
N VAL A 143 -17.99 2.85 2.01
CA VAL A 143 -17.31 2.89 3.32
C VAL A 143 -17.70 1.69 4.18
N THR A 144 -18.96 1.28 4.13
CA THR A 144 -19.44 0.07 4.83
C THR A 144 -18.75 -1.18 4.31
N LEU A 145 -18.63 -1.33 2.99
CA LEU A 145 -17.89 -2.46 2.40
C LEU A 145 -16.41 -2.42 2.73
N PHE A 146 -15.79 -1.24 2.79
CA PHE A 146 -14.41 -1.11 3.25
C PHE A 146 -14.23 -1.64 4.69
N ASN A 147 -15.13 -1.31 5.62
CA ASN A 147 -15.12 -1.88 6.97
C ASN A 147 -15.27 -3.41 6.95
N LEU A 148 -16.11 -3.94 6.05
CA LEU A 148 -16.26 -5.39 5.88
C LEU A 148 -14.99 -6.06 5.32
N VAL A 149 -14.23 -5.40 4.43
CA VAL A 149 -12.92 -5.90 3.95
C VAL A 149 -11.89 -5.96 5.08
N VAL A 150 -11.87 -4.94 5.95
CA VAL A 150 -10.99 -4.89 7.12
C VAL A 150 -11.35 -5.94 8.17
N MET A 151 -12.51 -6.61 8.03
CA MET A 151 -13.00 -7.68 8.91
C MET A 151 -13.23 -7.24 10.37
N GLY A 152 -13.32 -5.94 10.62
CA GLY A 152 -13.69 -5.41 11.93
C GLY A 152 -15.18 -5.57 12.17
N ASN A 153 -15.57 -6.39 13.15
CA ASN A 153 -16.96 -6.57 13.60
C ASN A 153 -18.00 -6.92 12.52
N TRP A 154 -17.59 -7.45 11.36
CA TRP A 154 -18.45 -7.67 10.18
C TRP A 154 -19.73 -8.48 10.47
N GLN A 155 -19.68 -9.39 11.47
CA GLN A 155 -20.83 -10.16 11.92
C GLN A 155 -22.00 -9.30 12.42
N VAL A 156 -21.73 -8.11 12.98
CA VAL A 156 -22.74 -7.19 13.49
C VAL A 156 -23.60 -6.66 12.35
N TRP A 157 -22.97 -6.23 11.25
CA TRP A 157 -23.69 -5.83 10.03
C TRP A 157 -24.50 -6.99 9.47
N MET A 158 -23.89 -8.17 9.31
CA MET A 158 -24.58 -9.33 8.76
C MET A 158 -25.84 -9.70 9.57
N GLN A 159 -25.71 -9.77 10.90
CA GLN A 159 -26.82 -10.12 11.78
C GLN A 159 -27.90 -9.04 11.79
N SER A 160 -27.50 -7.77 11.90
CA SER A 160 -28.45 -6.66 11.94
C SER A 160 -29.20 -6.49 10.61
N TYR A 161 -28.52 -6.63 9.46
CA TYR A 161 -29.22 -6.60 8.17
C TYR A 161 -30.16 -7.79 7.98
N LYS A 162 -29.84 -8.96 8.53
CA LYS A 162 -30.77 -10.11 8.55
C LYS A 162 -32.01 -9.80 9.40
N GLU A 163 -31.87 -9.11 10.52
CA GLU A 163 -32.99 -8.72 11.38
C GLU A 163 -33.85 -7.61 10.74
N LEU A 164 -33.21 -6.67 10.07
CA LEU A 164 -33.88 -5.58 9.36
C LEU A 164 -34.66 -6.08 8.13
N THR A 165 -34.08 -6.98 7.35
CA THR A 165 -34.76 -7.59 6.18
C THR A 165 -35.73 -8.70 6.57
N GLY A 166 -35.50 -9.38 7.69
CA GLY A 166 -36.27 -10.53 8.13
C GLY A 166 -36.08 -11.80 7.30
N THR A 167 -35.12 -11.82 6.35
CA THR A 167 -34.90 -12.96 5.45
C THR A 167 -33.50 -13.54 5.61
N SER A 168 -33.40 -14.87 5.60
CA SER A 168 -32.11 -15.57 5.69
C SER A 168 -31.26 -15.44 4.43
N TRP A 169 -31.83 -15.00 3.31
CA TRP A 169 -31.11 -14.72 2.07
C TRP A 169 -30.04 -13.64 2.22
N THR A 170 -30.20 -12.76 3.20
CA THR A 170 -29.20 -11.74 3.56
C THR A 170 -27.84 -12.35 3.90
N TYR A 171 -27.80 -13.53 4.53
CA TYR A 171 -26.52 -14.20 4.82
C TYR A 171 -25.74 -14.54 3.55
N VAL A 172 -26.43 -14.84 2.44
CA VAL A 172 -25.78 -15.18 1.16
C VAL A 172 -24.96 -14.00 0.64
N TYR A 173 -25.47 -12.77 0.78
CA TYR A 173 -24.74 -11.56 0.39
C TYR A 173 -23.44 -11.39 1.18
N PHE A 174 -23.50 -11.43 2.51
CA PHE A 174 -22.31 -11.22 3.36
C PHE A 174 -21.31 -12.38 3.27
N ILE A 175 -21.78 -13.63 3.21
CA ILE A 175 -20.91 -14.80 3.07
C ILE A 175 -20.24 -14.81 1.68
N SER A 176 -20.98 -14.55 0.61
CA SER A 176 -20.37 -14.48 -0.74
C SER A 176 -19.34 -13.35 -0.84
N PHE A 177 -19.63 -12.18 -0.25
CA PHE A 177 -18.68 -11.08 -0.15
C PHE A 177 -17.39 -11.49 0.57
N TYR A 178 -17.52 -12.17 1.72
CA TYR A 178 -16.38 -12.66 2.50
C TYR A 178 -15.53 -13.67 1.71
N LEU A 179 -16.16 -14.65 1.05
CA LEU A 179 -15.45 -15.64 0.26
C LEU A 179 -14.68 -15.01 -0.91
N VAL A 180 -15.33 -14.12 -1.67
CA VAL A 180 -14.73 -13.50 -2.86
C VAL A 180 -13.67 -12.47 -2.47
N THR A 181 -13.93 -11.59 -1.51
CA THR A 181 -13.03 -10.47 -1.24
C THR A 181 -11.95 -10.84 -0.23
N VAL A 182 -12.32 -11.47 0.89
CA VAL A 182 -11.39 -11.71 1.99
C VAL A 182 -10.60 -13.00 1.78
N LEU A 183 -11.28 -14.11 1.48
CA LEU A 183 -10.57 -15.39 1.30
C LEU A 183 -9.84 -15.50 -0.04
N LEU A 184 -10.40 -14.94 -1.11
CA LEU A 184 -9.76 -15.00 -2.43
C LEU A 184 -8.90 -13.77 -2.71
N LEU A 185 -9.49 -12.57 -2.81
CA LEU A 185 -8.75 -11.39 -3.28
C LEU A 185 -7.67 -10.92 -2.29
N LEU A 186 -7.96 -10.77 -0.99
CA LEU A 186 -6.94 -10.32 -0.03
C LEU A 186 -5.79 -11.33 0.06
N ASN A 187 -6.07 -12.64 0.08
CA ASN A 187 -5.03 -13.65 0.09
C ASN A 187 -4.20 -13.65 -1.20
N LEU A 188 -4.81 -13.34 -2.35
CA LEU A 188 -4.08 -13.15 -3.61
C LEU A 188 -3.15 -11.94 -3.54
N VAL A 189 -3.60 -10.82 -2.95
CA VAL A 189 -2.73 -9.65 -2.73
C VAL A 189 -1.57 -9.99 -1.80
N VAL A 190 -1.82 -10.69 -0.70
CA VAL A 190 -0.77 -11.13 0.23
C VAL A 190 0.25 -12.01 -0.47
N ALA A 191 -0.20 -12.98 -1.27
CA ALA A 191 0.68 -13.85 -2.04
C ALA A 191 1.58 -13.05 -3.00
N PHE A 192 1.00 -12.10 -3.74
CA PHE A 192 1.77 -11.26 -4.66
C PHE A 192 2.75 -10.32 -3.94
N VAL A 193 2.36 -9.73 -2.80
CA VAL A 193 3.27 -8.90 -1.98
C VAL A 193 4.47 -9.72 -1.53
N LEU A 194 4.26 -10.97 -1.10
CA LEU A 194 5.34 -11.87 -0.71
C LEU A 194 6.25 -12.21 -1.90
N GLU A 195 5.68 -12.49 -3.07
CA GLU A 195 6.44 -12.76 -4.30
C GLU A 195 7.31 -11.56 -4.70
N ALA A 196 6.74 -10.35 -4.67
CA ALA A 196 7.47 -9.12 -4.95
C ALA A 196 8.60 -8.88 -3.94
N PHE A 197 8.38 -9.21 -2.66
CA PHE A 197 9.40 -9.09 -1.62
C PHE A 197 10.53 -10.11 -1.79
N PHE A 198 10.22 -11.36 -2.14
CA PHE A 198 11.23 -12.39 -2.41
C PHE A 198 12.08 -12.04 -3.64
N ALA A 199 11.46 -11.54 -4.71
CA ALA A 199 12.19 -11.09 -5.90
C ALA A 199 13.19 -9.96 -5.59
N GLU A 200 12.81 -9.01 -4.72
CA GLU A 200 13.72 -7.93 -4.32
C GLU A 200 14.87 -8.44 -3.43
N MET A 201 14.60 -9.38 -2.51
CA MET A 201 15.65 -9.99 -1.68
C MET A 201 16.64 -10.82 -2.50
N GLU A 202 16.19 -11.53 -3.54
CA GLU A 202 17.07 -12.27 -4.44
C GLU A 202 18.04 -11.32 -5.18
N LEU A 203 17.56 -10.14 -5.60
CA LEU A 203 18.36 -9.10 -6.27
C LEU A 203 19.38 -8.43 -5.35
N GLU A 204 19.16 -8.37 -4.04
CA GLU A 204 20.13 -7.87 -3.05
C GLU A 204 21.19 -8.92 -2.66
N SER A 205 20.97 -10.21 -2.93
CA SER A 205 21.87 -11.32 -2.56
C SER A 205 22.98 -11.77 -3.56
N PRO A 206 23.19 -11.19 -4.77
CA PRO A 206 24.14 -11.75 -5.73
C PRO A 206 25.62 -11.56 -5.34
N ASP A 207 25.95 -10.59 -4.48
CA ASP A 207 27.35 -10.33 -4.10
C ASP A 207 27.96 -11.46 -3.26
N THR A 208 27.16 -12.28 -2.55
CA THR A 208 27.70 -13.40 -1.76
C THR A 208 27.97 -14.68 -2.56
N CYS A 209 27.27 -14.92 -3.67
CA CYS A 209 27.47 -16.12 -4.47
C CYS A 209 28.62 -15.97 -5.48
N ASP A 210 28.74 -14.80 -6.13
CA ASP A 210 29.82 -14.54 -7.07
C ASP A 210 31.20 -14.40 -6.39
N GLU A 211 31.25 -13.96 -5.12
CA GLU A 211 32.49 -13.95 -4.34
C GLU A 211 32.93 -15.36 -3.91
N GLN A 212 31.99 -16.23 -3.52
CA GLN A 212 32.31 -17.62 -3.13
C GLN A 212 32.81 -18.45 -4.30
N ASP A 213 32.23 -18.32 -5.49
CA ASP A 213 32.69 -19.05 -6.67
C ASP A 213 34.06 -18.55 -7.16
N LYS A 214 34.35 -17.25 -7.06
CA LYS A 214 35.67 -16.69 -7.38
C LYS A 214 36.75 -17.06 -6.36
N GLU A 215 36.42 -17.15 -5.07
CA GLU A 215 37.35 -17.66 -4.05
C GLU A 215 37.67 -19.15 -4.27
N VAL A 216 36.66 -19.99 -4.57
CA VAL A 216 36.85 -21.42 -4.83
C VAL A 216 37.66 -21.67 -6.11
N GLU A 217 37.45 -20.88 -7.16
CA GLU A 217 38.22 -20.98 -8.40
C GLU A 217 39.65 -20.44 -8.24
N GLY A 218 39.83 -19.34 -7.51
CA GLY A 218 41.13 -18.78 -7.14
C GLY A 218 41.95 -19.75 -6.30
N ASP A 219 41.34 -20.44 -5.33
CA ASP A 219 42.02 -21.41 -4.46
C ASP A 219 42.38 -22.70 -5.22
N LYS A 220 41.55 -23.15 -6.17
CA LYS A 220 41.90 -24.23 -7.12
C LYS A 220 43.08 -23.85 -8.01
N TYR A 221 43.12 -22.61 -8.53
CA TYR A 221 44.23 -22.12 -9.35
C TYR A 221 45.53 -22.00 -8.54
N ARG A 222 45.43 -21.51 -7.30
CA ARG A 222 46.56 -21.39 -6.37
C ARG A 222 47.14 -22.75 -5.98
N ARG A 223 46.28 -23.76 -5.73
CA ARG A 223 46.72 -25.16 -5.50
C ARG A 223 47.41 -25.76 -6.74
N ARG A 224 46.92 -25.49 -7.95
CA ARG A 224 47.59 -25.93 -9.19
C ARG A 224 48.96 -25.26 -9.41
N MET A 225 49.12 -24.01 -9.01
CA MET A 225 50.41 -23.29 -9.09
C MET A 225 51.40 -23.72 -7.99
N GLN A 226 50.91 -24.20 -6.83
CA GLN A 226 51.75 -24.73 -5.75
C GLN A 226 52.18 -26.20 -5.95
N GLU A 227 51.64 -26.90 -6.94
CA GLU A 227 52.22 -28.16 -7.44
C GLU A 227 53.54 -27.85 -8.15
N ASN A 228 54.57 -27.82 -7.31
CA ASN A 228 55.97 -27.52 -7.59
C ASN A 228 56.48 -28.15 -8.90
N PRO A 229 57.17 -27.40 -9.79
CA PRO A 229 57.76 -27.94 -11.02
C PRO A 229 58.82 -29.04 -10.76
N THR A 230 59.28 -29.20 -9.52
CA THR A 230 60.14 -30.29 -9.08
C THR A 230 59.44 -31.65 -9.07
N PHE A 231 58.11 -31.71 -8.88
CA PHE A 231 57.38 -32.98 -8.86
C PHE A 231 57.24 -33.60 -10.27
N PHE A 232 57.16 -32.76 -11.30
CA PHE A 232 57.17 -33.21 -12.71
C PHE A 232 58.54 -33.76 -13.14
N LEU A 233 59.63 -33.13 -12.70
CA LEU A 233 61.00 -33.58 -13.02
C LEU A 233 61.34 -34.93 -12.37
N VAL A 234 60.91 -35.15 -11.11
CA VAL A 234 61.15 -36.42 -10.40
C VAL A 234 60.37 -37.58 -11.02
N LYS A 235 59.13 -37.34 -11.48
CA LYS A 235 58.34 -38.34 -12.22
C LYS A 235 58.93 -38.70 -13.59
N LEU A 236 59.55 -37.74 -14.29
CA LEU A 236 60.22 -38.00 -15.57
C LEU A 236 61.52 -38.82 -15.40
N ILE A 237 62.26 -38.59 -14.32
CA ILE A 237 63.49 -39.35 -14.02
C ILE A 237 63.15 -40.80 -13.60
N GLN A 238 62.04 -41.03 -12.89
CA GLN A 238 61.59 -42.38 -12.53
C GLN A 238 61.09 -43.21 -13.72
N ILE A 239 60.64 -42.59 -14.81
CA ILE A 239 60.21 -43.30 -16.03
C ILE A 239 61.41 -43.77 -16.87
N PHE A 240 62.54 -43.07 -16.83
CA PHE A 240 63.75 -43.44 -17.57
C PHE A 240 64.65 -44.47 -16.87
N LEU A 241 64.37 -44.83 -15.61
CA LEU A 241 65.19 -45.78 -14.83
C LEU A 241 64.59 -47.21 -14.78
N VAL A 242 63.52 -47.47 -15.53
CA VAL A 242 62.86 -48.78 -15.63
C VAL A 242 62.87 -49.34 -17.07
N PHE A 243 63.66 -48.76 -17.98
CA PHE A 243 64.03 -49.37 -19.27
C PHE A 243 65.53 -49.26 -19.51
#